data_AF-A0A2E4QFS0-F1
#
_entry.id   AF-A0A2E4QFS0-F1
#
_cell.length_a   1.000
_cell.length_b   1.000
_cell.length_c   1.000
_cell.angle_alpha   90.00
_cell.angle_beta   90.00
_cell.angle_gamma   90.00
#
_symmetry.space_group_name_H-M   'P 1'
#
loop_
_entity.id
_entity.type
_entity.pdbx_description
1 polymer ?
#
loop_
_entity_poly.entity_id
_entity_poly.type
_entity_poly.pdbx_seq_one_letter_code
_entity_poly.pdbx_strand_id
1 'polypeptide(L)'
;MRTRLNALSAVFLITLMVCSVTVPQFSNFEPKSDVLDEEPVFFEASARSTTTLLAAGSGQANEDGEHIAALPNGGWVVGMSEWTNSTLTYGTHTLAPTSPFNSGGFGEFYLAKMDDKGAWTGFISADHSAGAGGLSVMTDVALGMAGEIFVSGYFYGEISFGPPGPNSLISNLNSGYHFEGFIAKADPFGNWMWAKSFTTLVNGTGEFSRTTSLSVD
;
A
#
# COMPACT_ATOMS: atom_id res chain seq x y z
N MET A 1 -92.35 -33.74 20.03
CA MET A 1 -90.87 -33.71 20.09
C MET A 1 -90.24 -32.71 19.09
N ARG A 2 -90.85 -31.51 18.90
CA ARG A 2 -90.41 -30.52 17.88
C ARG A 2 -90.07 -29.13 18.43
N THR A 3 -90.25 -28.87 19.73
CA THR A 3 -90.03 -27.54 20.33
C THR A 3 -88.61 -27.32 20.86
N ARG A 4 -87.81 -28.38 21.09
CA ARG A 4 -86.43 -28.24 21.59
C ARG A 4 -85.37 -28.06 20.49
N LEU A 5 -85.66 -28.42 19.24
CA LEU A 5 -84.73 -28.22 18.11
C LEU A 5 -84.67 -26.75 17.63
N ASN A 6 -85.79 -26.03 17.68
CA ASN A 6 -85.86 -24.63 17.23
C ASN A 6 -85.14 -23.65 18.19
N ALA A 7 -85.13 -23.95 19.50
CA ALA A 7 -84.42 -23.14 20.49
C ALA A 7 -82.89 -23.30 20.38
N LEU A 8 -82.40 -24.51 20.06
CA LEU A 8 -80.98 -24.77 19.82
C LEU A 8 -80.46 -24.07 18.55
N SER A 9 -81.29 -23.98 17.49
CA SER A 9 -80.94 -23.27 16.25
C SER A 9 -80.90 -21.76 16.43
N ALA A 10 -81.79 -21.18 17.25
CA ALA A 10 -81.83 -19.74 17.49
C ALA A 10 -80.63 -19.27 18.34
N VAL A 11 -80.27 -20.01 19.39
CA VAL A 11 -79.10 -19.70 20.22
C VAL A 11 -77.81 -19.82 19.40
N PHE A 12 -77.69 -20.86 18.57
CA PHE A 12 -76.52 -21.04 17.69
C PHE A 12 -76.35 -19.89 16.68
N LEU A 13 -77.44 -19.42 16.07
CA LEU A 13 -77.42 -18.28 15.16
C LEU A 13 -77.05 -16.96 15.86
N ILE A 14 -77.53 -16.74 17.10
CA ILE A 14 -77.16 -15.55 17.89
C ILE A 14 -75.66 -15.59 18.26
N THR A 15 -75.13 -16.74 18.68
CA THR A 15 -73.70 -16.87 18.99
C THR A 15 -72.83 -16.64 17.75
N LEU A 16 -73.25 -17.13 16.57
CA LEU A 16 -72.54 -16.90 15.31
C LEU A 16 -72.53 -15.41 14.90
N MET A 17 -73.66 -14.71 15.07
CA MET A 17 -73.73 -13.29 14.77
C MET A 17 -72.91 -12.45 15.75
N VAL A 18 -72.89 -12.77 17.05
CA VAL A 18 -72.07 -12.05 18.04
C VAL A 18 -70.57 -12.24 17.79
N CYS A 19 -70.13 -13.45 17.40
CA CYS A 19 -68.73 -13.69 17.03
C CYS A 19 -68.30 -12.99 15.73
N SER A 20 -69.22 -12.70 14.80
CA SER A 20 -68.90 -11.97 13.56
C SER A 20 -68.63 -10.47 13.76
N VAL A 21 -69.05 -9.88 14.89
CA VAL A 21 -68.90 -8.45 15.20
C VAL A 21 -67.59 -8.15 15.93
N THR A 22 -66.89 -9.16 16.44
CA THR A 22 -65.65 -9.01 17.21
C THR A 22 -64.37 -9.31 16.41
N VAL A 23 -64.45 -9.43 15.08
CA VAL A 23 -63.23 -9.51 14.26
C VAL A 23 -62.57 -8.12 14.31
N PRO A 24 -61.34 -7.98 14.83
CA PRO A 24 -60.65 -6.70 14.78
C PRO A 24 -60.56 -6.29 13.31
N GLN A 25 -61.06 -5.09 12.99
CA GLN A 25 -60.87 -4.52 11.67
C GLN A 25 -59.36 -4.40 11.45
N PHE A 26 -58.81 -5.22 10.55
CA PHE A 26 -57.47 -4.96 10.04
C PHE A 26 -57.53 -3.59 9.41
N SER A 27 -56.85 -2.62 10.02
CA SER A 27 -56.62 -1.31 9.44
C SER A 27 -56.13 -1.51 8.01
N ASN A 28 -56.80 -0.88 7.03
CA ASN A 28 -56.27 -0.80 5.68
C ASN A 28 -54.86 -0.21 5.80
N PHE A 29 -53.85 -1.06 5.60
CA PHE A 29 -52.47 -0.62 5.47
C PHE A 29 -52.39 -0.02 4.07
N GLU A 30 -52.50 1.30 3.99
CA GLU A 30 -52.09 2.02 2.79
C GLU A 30 -50.57 1.83 2.71
N PRO A 31 -50.03 1.13 1.70
CA PRO A 31 -48.59 0.98 1.59
C PRO A 31 -48.05 2.38 1.35
N LYS A 32 -47.41 2.96 2.36
CA LYS A 32 -46.56 4.11 2.17
C LYS A 32 -45.56 3.69 1.09
N SER A 33 -45.60 4.32 -0.07
CA SER A 33 -44.53 4.16 -1.04
C SER A 33 -43.28 4.67 -0.32
N ASP A 34 -42.41 3.77 0.10
CA ASP A 34 -41.05 4.11 0.46
C ASP A 34 -40.40 4.57 -0.84
N VAL A 35 -40.58 5.86 -1.15
CA VAL A 35 -39.69 6.55 -2.06
C VAL A 35 -38.35 6.48 -1.35
N LEU A 36 -37.51 5.55 -1.81
CA LEU A 36 -36.11 5.54 -1.49
C LEU A 36 -35.55 6.82 -2.12
N ASP A 37 -35.60 7.91 -1.36
CA ASP A 37 -34.70 9.04 -1.57
C ASP A 37 -33.30 8.53 -1.21
N GLU A 38 -32.75 7.65 -2.05
CA GLU A 38 -31.31 7.44 -2.12
C GLU A 38 -30.75 8.75 -2.70
N GLU A 39 -30.63 9.76 -1.85
CA GLU A 39 -29.62 10.77 -2.12
C GLU A 39 -28.31 10.01 -2.31
N PRO A 40 -27.63 10.14 -3.46
CA PRO A 40 -26.32 9.56 -3.63
C PRO A 40 -25.46 10.10 -2.50
N VAL A 41 -25.10 9.23 -1.56
CA VAL A 41 -24.06 9.53 -0.59
C VAL A 41 -22.78 9.63 -1.41
N PHE A 42 -22.48 10.83 -1.87
CA PHE A 42 -21.19 11.15 -2.44
C PHE A 42 -20.20 11.05 -1.29
N PHE A 43 -19.57 9.89 -1.17
CA PHE A 43 -18.33 9.80 -0.43
C PHE A 43 -17.33 10.67 -1.18
N GLU A 44 -17.04 11.86 -0.65
CA GLU A 44 -15.79 12.52 -0.99
C GLU A 44 -14.68 11.58 -0.51
N ALA A 45 -14.14 10.79 -1.44
CA ALA A 45 -12.87 10.11 -1.23
C ALA A 45 -11.77 11.19 -1.21
N SER A 46 -11.72 11.97 -0.14
CA SER A 46 -10.49 12.68 0.20
C SER A 46 -9.50 11.61 0.66
N ALA A 47 -8.44 11.39 -0.11
CA ALA A 47 -7.43 10.36 0.15
C ALA A 47 -6.59 10.62 1.41
N ARG A 48 -7.11 11.35 2.40
CA ARG A 48 -6.42 11.71 3.64
C ARG A 48 -7.27 11.29 4.83
N SER A 49 -7.19 10.01 5.17
CA SER A 49 -7.65 9.54 6.49
C SER A 49 -6.79 10.19 7.58
N THR A 50 -7.40 10.58 8.71
CA THR A 50 -6.67 11.02 9.90
C THR A 50 -6.04 9.84 10.66
N THR A 51 -6.35 8.61 10.23
CA THR A 51 -5.81 7.33 10.71
C THR A 51 -5.52 6.40 9.53
N THR A 52 -4.85 6.93 8.49
CA THR A 52 -4.51 6.15 7.29
C THR A 52 -3.73 4.87 7.67
N LEU A 53 -4.08 3.74 7.04
CA LEU A 53 -3.22 2.53 6.97
C LEU A 53 -1.87 2.84 6.30
N LEU A 54 -1.80 3.96 5.59
CA LEU A 54 -0.59 4.64 5.15
C LEU A 54 -0.41 5.88 6.03
N ALA A 55 -0.01 5.72 7.30
CA ALA A 55 0.44 6.88 8.08
C ALA A 55 1.55 7.53 7.24
N ALA A 56 1.22 8.66 6.60
CA ALA A 56 2.17 9.37 5.75
C ALA A 56 3.40 9.65 6.62
N GLY A 57 4.59 9.49 6.05
CA GLY A 57 5.81 9.86 6.74
C GLY A 57 5.68 11.28 7.27
N SER A 58 6.26 11.58 8.43
CA SER A 58 6.20 12.94 8.99
C SER A 58 7.14 13.93 8.26
N GLY A 59 7.64 13.58 7.08
CA GLY A 59 8.59 14.36 6.32
C GLY A 59 7.97 15.64 5.78
N GLN A 60 8.80 16.67 5.58
CA GLN A 60 8.44 17.83 4.75
C GLN A 60 8.68 17.55 3.25
N ALA A 61 8.98 16.30 2.91
CA ALA A 61 9.45 15.84 1.62
C ALA A 61 8.33 15.24 0.77
N ASN A 62 8.59 15.12 -0.53
CA ASN A 62 7.81 14.23 -1.38
C ASN A 62 8.27 12.79 -1.11
N GLU A 63 7.35 11.97 -0.61
CA GLU A 63 7.52 10.52 -0.57
C GLU A 63 6.74 9.87 -1.71
N ASP A 64 7.45 9.45 -2.76
CA ASP A 64 6.83 8.80 -3.91
C ASP A 64 6.77 7.29 -3.65
N GLY A 65 5.68 6.85 -2.99
CA GLY A 65 5.36 5.44 -2.73
C GLY A 65 4.85 4.72 -3.98
N GLU A 66 5.69 4.59 -4.99
CA GLU A 66 5.29 4.18 -6.35
C GLU A 66 5.10 2.66 -6.52
N HIS A 67 5.69 1.86 -5.61
CA HIS A 67 5.71 0.40 -5.76
C HIS A 67 5.37 -0.28 -4.45
N ILE A 68 4.49 -1.26 -4.50
CA ILE A 68 4.09 -2.07 -3.34
C ILE A 68 4.08 -3.55 -3.73
N ALA A 69 4.64 -4.38 -2.86
CA ALA A 69 4.63 -5.82 -3.01
C ALA A 69 4.17 -6.49 -1.71
N ALA A 70 3.35 -7.53 -1.84
CA ALA A 70 2.85 -8.29 -0.70
C ALA A 70 3.93 -9.27 -0.20
N LEU A 71 4.09 -9.36 1.11
CA LEU A 71 4.95 -10.36 1.74
C LEU A 71 4.25 -11.73 1.76
N PRO A 72 4.97 -12.85 1.54
CA PRO A 72 4.37 -14.20 1.53
C PRO A 72 3.67 -14.61 2.83
N ASN A 73 4.05 -14.00 3.96
CA ASN A 73 3.52 -14.27 5.29
C ASN A 73 2.53 -13.20 5.81
N GLY A 74 2.06 -12.32 4.92
CA GLY A 74 1.19 -11.19 5.27
C GLY A 74 2.00 -9.92 5.52
N GLY A 75 1.37 -8.77 5.23
CA GLY A 75 2.04 -7.48 5.21
C GLY A 75 2.56 -7.09 3.83
N TRP A 76 3.27 -5.96 3.78
CA TRP A 76 3.70 -5.34 2.53
C TRP A 76 5.09 -4.72 2.65
N VAL A 77 5.79 -4.69 1.52
CA VAL A 77 6.96 -3.83 1.27
C VAL A 77 6.50 -2.73 0.35
N VAL A 78 6.67 -1.48 0.78
CA VAL A 78 6.43 -0.29 -0.02
C VAL A 78 7.79 0.29 -0.38
N GLY A 79 8.05 0.42 -1.66
CA GLY A 79 9.20 1.14 -2.16
C GLY A 79 8.91 2.64 -2.19
N MET A 80 9.91 3.43 -1.88
CA MET A 80 9.86 4.88 -1.98
C MET A 80 11.14 5.45 -2.61
N SER A 81 11.00 6.51 -3.39
CA SER A 81 12.12 7.37 -3.77
C SER A 81 11.97 8.71 -3.07
N GLU A 82 12.99 9.11 -2.29
CA GLU A 82 13.04 10.45 -1.72
C GLU A 82 13.75 11.40 -2.69
N TRP A 83 13.30 12.65 -2.75
CA TRP A 83 13.92 13.71 -3.57
C TRP A 83 14.46 14.88 -2.74
N THR A 84 14.55 14.74 -1.41
CA THR A 84 14.93 15.86 -0.54
C THR A 84 15.76 15.41 0.68
N ASN A 85 16.39 16.37 1.35
CA ASN A 85 17.22 16.19 2.54
C ASN A 85 16.39 16.11 3.84
N SER A 86 15.32 15.32 3.87
CA SER A 86 14.47 15.22 5.05
C SER A 86 14.66 13.89 5.75
N THR A 87 14.38 13.85 7.05
CA THR A 87 14.35 12.59 7.79
C THR A 87 12.92 12.05 7.76
N LEU A 88 12.79 10.79 7.39
CA LEU A 88 11.53 10.09 7.31
C LEU A 88 11.24 9.42 8.65
N THR A 89 10.03 9.61 9.18
CA THR A 89 9.59 8.92 10.39
C THR A 89 8.26 8.23 10.14
N TYR A 90 8.20 6.94 10.44
CA TYR A 90 6.95 6.19 10.46
C TYR A 90 6.84 5.43 11.78
N GLY A 91 5.82 5.79 12.59
CA GLY A 91 5.71 5.29 13.96
C GLY A 91 6.89 5.74 14.83
N THR A 92 7.59 4.78 15.44
CA THR A 92 8.79 5.03 16.26
C THR A 92 10.10 4.91 15.48
N HIS A 93 10.03 4.60 14.18
CA HIS A 93 11.21 4.37 13.36
C HIS A 93 11.53 5.61 12.53
N THR A 94 12.81 5.97 12.48
CA THR A 94 13.32 7.15 11.80
C THR A 94 14.46 6.74 10.87
N LEU A 95 14.39 7.16 9.61
CA LEU A 95 15.41 6.94 8.58
C LEU A 95 15.91 8.30 8.09
N ALA A 96 17.23 8.48 8.10
CA ALA A 96 17.88 9.69 7.61
C ALA A 96 18.64 9.35 6.32
N PRO A 97 18.58 10.22 5.31
CA PRO A 97 19.16 9.90 4.03
C PRO A 97 20.68 10.08 4.05
N THR A 98 21.39 9.28 3.26
CA THR A 98 22.86 9.20 3.29
C THR A 98 23.56 9.84 2.09
N SER A 99 22.82 10.07 1.01
CA SER A 99 23.33 10.67 -0.23
C SER A 99 23.89 12.08 -0.01
N PRO A 100 25.08 12.41 -0.54
CA PRO A 100 25.57 13.79 -0.55
C PRO A 100 24.79 14.68 -1.54
N PHE A 101 23.99 14.10 -2.45
CA PHE A 101 23.24 14.82 -3.47
C PHE A 101 21.86 15.32 -2.99
N ASN A 102 21.47 14.98 -1.76
CA ASN A 102 20.20 15.40 -1.14
C ASN A 102 20.02 16.92 -1.08
N SER A 103 21.10 17.66 -0.85
CA SER A 103 21.09 19.13 -0.85
C SER A 103 20.81 19.74 -2.23
N GLY A 104 21.06 18.98 -3.30
CA GLY A 104 20.82 19.37 -4.69
C GLY A 104 19.42 18.99 -5.22
N GLY A 105 18.55 18.42 -4.38
CA GLY A 105 17.20 17.97 -4.78
C GLY A 105 17.19 16.64 -5.55
N PHE A 106 18.27 15.88 -5.47
CA PHE A 106 18.25 14.46 -5.80
C PHE A 106 17.97 13.67 -4.52
N GLY A 107 17.70 12.38 -4.64
CA GLY A 107 17.74 11.56 -3.44
C GLY A 107 18.06 10.10 -3.70
N GLU A 108 17.49 9.27 -2.84
CA GLU A 108 17.80 7.87 -2.71
C GLU A 108 16.53 7.06 -2.51
N PHE A 109 16.59 5.78 -2.86
CA PHE A 109 15.50 4.87 -2.55
C PHE A 109 15.57 4.37 -1.11
N TYR A 110 14.40 4.05 -0.58
CA TYR A 110 14.23 3.28 0.65
C TYR A 110 13.01 2.38 0.49
N LEU A 111 12.95 1.33 1.29
CA LEU A 111 11.78 0.48 1.41
C LEU A 111 11.25 0.58 2.83
N ALA A 112 9.94 0.67 2.98
CA ALA A 112 9.25 0.54 4.25
C ALA A 112 8.49 -0.79 4.31
N LYS A 113 8.58 -1.48 5.43
CA LYS A 113 7.86 -2.73 5.68
C LYS A 113 6.71 -2.50 6.64
N MET A 114 5.59 -3.17 6.39
CA MET A 114 4.43 -3.19 7.28
C MET A 114 3.90 -4.60 7.49
N ASP A 115 3.29 -4.84 8.65
CA ASP A 115 2.62 -6.09 8.97
C ASP A 115 1.22 -6.18 8.31
N ASP A 116 0.56 -7.31 8.49
CA ASP A 116 -0.79 -7.61 7.96
C ASP A 116 -1.90 -6.73 8.57
N LYS A 117 -1.58 -5.97 9.62
CA LYS A 117 -2.48 -5.02 10.29
C LYS A 117 -2.22 -3.58 9.88
N GLY A 118 -1.24 -3.35 9.00
CA GLY A 118 -0.85 -2.02 8.53
C GLY A 118 0.06 -1.25 9.48
N ALA A 119 0.69 -1.91 10.45
CA ALA A 119 1.68 -1.29 11.31
C ALA A 119 3.07 -1.36 10.67
N TRP A 120 3.81 -0.24 10.67
CA TRP A 120 5.18 -0.19 10.19
C TRP A 120 6.11 -1.06 11.06
N THR A 121 6.88 -1.93 10.43
CA THR A 121 7.78 -2.91 11.09
C THR A 121 9.26 -2.62 10.88
N GLY A 122 9.62 -1.77 9.91
CA GLY A 122 11.00 -1.35 9.69
C GLY A 122 11.25 -0.73 8.32
N PHE A 123 12.51 -0.33 8.09
CA PHE A 123 12.98 0.21 6.82
C PHE A 123 14.19 -0.56 6.31
N ILE A 124 14.38 -0.49 4.99
CA ILE A 124 15.53 -1.01 4.28
C ILE A 124 16.06 0.11 3.38
N SER A 125 17.32 0.48 3.53
CA SER A 125 17.99 1.39 2.59
C SER A 125 19.39 0.88 2.26
N ALA A 126 19.94 1.36 1.16
CA ALA A 126 21.37 1.23 0.87
C ALA A 126 22.12 2.47 1.39
N ASP A 127 23.42 2.33 1.61
CA ASP A 127 24.30 3.42 2.03
C ASP A 127 24.88 4.14 0.80
N HIS A 128 24.48 5.40 0.63
CA HIS A 128 24.88 6.27 -0.47
C HIS A 128 26.05 7.20 -0.09
N SER A 129 26.69 6.98 1.06
CA SER A 129 27.85 7.75 1.53
C SER A 129 29.19 7.11 1.17
N ALA A 130 29.18 5.96 0.48
CA ALA A 130 30.39 5.27 0.06
C ALA A 130 31.23 6.12 -0.91
N GLY A 131 32.53 6.24 -0.66
CA GLY A 131 33.45 6.96 -1.54
C GLY A 131 33.08 8.44 -1.70
N ALA A 132 32.81 8.88 -2.94
CA ALA A 132 32.31 10.23 -3.21
C ALA A 132 30.78 10.37 -3.00
N GLY A 133 30.13 9.24 -2.70
CA GLY A 133 28.70 9.07 -2.53
C GLY A 133 27.94 8.86 -3.84
N GLY A 134 26.65 8.57 -3.72
CA GLY A 134 25.78 8.23 -4.83
C GLY A 134 24.37 8.75 -4.64
N LEU A 135 23.55 8.56 -5.67
CA LEU A 135 22.11 8.85 -5.65
C LEU A 135 21.39 7.74 -6.40
N SER A 136 20.13 7.49 -6.05
CA SER A 136 19.38 6.40 -6.64
C SER A 136 17.89 6.71 -6.73
N VAL A 137 17.25 6.09 -7.70
CA VAL A 137 15.80 6.09 -7.86
C VAL A 137 15.38 4.65 -8.08
N MET A 138 14.44 4.17 -7.28
CA MET A 138 13.86 2.85 -7.49
C MET A 138 12.78 2.91 -8.58
N THR A 139 12.56 1.79 -9.23
CA THR A 139 11.59 1.65 -10.33
C THR A 139 10.69 0.43 -10.17
N ASP A 140 11.06 -0.52 -9.31
CA ASP A 140 10.19 -1.63 -8.95
C ASP A 140 10.70 -2.37 -7.70
N VAL A 141 9.79 -3.10 -7.07
CA VAL A 141 10.09 -4.06 -6.00
C VAL A 141 9.35 -5.37 -6.25
N ALA A 142 10.07 -6.49 -6.18
CA ALA A 142 9.52 -7.83 -6.38
C ALA A 142 9.97 -8.77 -5.27
N LEU A 143 9.13 -9.73 -4.93
CA LEU A 143 9.32 -10.62 -3.79
C LEU A 143 9.51 -12.06 -4.30
N GLY A 144 10.54 -12.74 -3.78
CA GLY A 144 10.72 -14.17 -3.99
C GLY A 144 9.82 -15.01 -3.06
N MET A 145 9.60 -16.28 -3.41
CA MET A 145 8.76 -17.19 -2.63
C MET A 145 9.25 -17.39 -1.18
N ALA A 146 10.55 -17.25 -0.91
CA ALA A 146 11.11 -17.34 0.44
C ALA A 146 11.04 -16.01 1.21
N GLY A 147 10.42 -14.97 0.64
CA GLY A 147 10.36 -13.62 1.19
C GLY A 147 11.58 -12.76 0.88
N GLU A 148 12.45 -13.20 -0.05
CA GLU A 148 13.56 -12.39 -0.53
C GLU A 148 13.03 -11.13 -1.22
N ILE A 149 13.69 -10.01 -1.01
CA ILE A 149 13.26 -8.72 -1.54
C ILE A 149 14.20 -8.34 -2.67
N PHE A 150 13.66 -8.11 -3.85
CA PHE A 150 14.42 -7.62 -4.99
C PHE A 150 13.99 -6.20 -5.33
N VAL A 151 14.97 -5.33 -5.55
CA VAL A 151 14.75 -3.93 -5.95
C VAL A 151 15.45 -3.68 -7.26
N SER A 152 14.76 -3.02 -8.18
CA SER A 152 15.38 -2.46 -9.38
C SER A 152 15.30 -0.95 -9.37
N GLY A 153 16.30 -0.31 -9.96
CA GLY A 153 16.31 1.13 -10.10
C GLY A 153 17.36 1.61 -11.07
N TYR A 154 17.70 2.89 -10.95
CA TYR A 154 18.87 3.47 -11.57
C TYR A 154 19.61 4.37 -10.59
N PHE A 155 20.91 4.53 -10.81
CA PHE A 155 21.79 5.20 -9.87
C PHE A 155 22.95 5.92 -10.57
N TYR A 156 23.57 6.83 -9.81
CA TYR A 156 24.82 7.49 -10.15
C TYR A 156 25.72 7.51 -8.90
N GLY A 157 27.04 7.46 -9.09
CA GLY A 157 28.01 7.45 -8.00
C GLY A 157 28.24 6.06 -7.42
N GLU A 158 28.51 6.01 -6.12
CA GLU A 158 28.84 4.77 -5.41
C GLU A 158 27.80 4.48 -4.33
N ILE A 159 27.28 3.25 -4.30
CA ILE A 159 26.25 2.82 -3.35
C ILE A 159 26.63 1.47 -2.75
N SER A 160 26.63 1.42 -1.42
CA SER A 160 26.93 0.24 -0.62
C SER A 160 25.65 -0.47 -0.14
N PHE A 161 25.52 -1.72 -0.54
CA PHE A 161 24.45 -2.64 -0.19
C PHE A 161 24.94 -3.62 0.89
N GLY A 162 25.28 -3.09 2.06
CA GLY A 162 25.69 -3.87 3.24
C GLY A 162 27.21 -3.93 3.48
N PRO A 163 27.69 -4.85 4.34
CA PRO A 163 29.10 -4.97 4.70
C PRO A 163 30.01 -5.23 3.48
N PRO A 164 31.28 -4.81 3.52
CA PRO A 164 32.21 -5.02 2.42
C PRO A 164 32.31 -6.49 2.01
N GLY A 165 31.98 -6.78 0.75
CA GLY A 165 31.96 -8.12 0.19
C GLY A 165 31.79 -8.11 -1.33
N PRO A 166 31.88 -9.28 -1.99
CA PRO A 166 31.66 -9.36 -3.43
C PRO A 166 30.22 -8.95 -3.77
N ASN A 167 30.05 -8.03 -4.72
CA ASN A 167 28.75 -7.44 -5.12
C ASN A 167 28.05 -6.64 -4.00
N SER A 168 28.76 -6.17 -2.97
CA SER A 168 28.18 -5.26 -1.97
C SER A 168 28.25 -3.78 -2.38
N LEU A 169 29.05 -3.45 -3.39
CA LEU A 169 29.21 -2.07 -3.89
C LEU A 169 28.89 -2.05 -5.38
N ILE A 170 28.02 -1.13 -5.79
CA ILE A 170 27.84 -0.76 -7.19
C ILE A 170 28.44 0.64 -7.41
N SER A 171 29.04 0.85 -8.58
CA SER A 171 29.69 2.11 -8.91
C SER A 171 29.43 2.53 -10.35
N ASN A 172 29.21 3.82 -10.53
CA ASN A 172 29.12 4.48 -11.81
C ASN A 172 29.64 5.92 -11.66
N LEU A 173 30.88 6.13 -12.11
CA LEU A 173 31.60 7.40 -12.02
C LEU A 173 31.72 8.10 -13.37
N ASN A 174 30.84 7.76 -14.32
CA ASN A 174 30.81 8.40 -15.64
C ASN A 174 30.47 9.88 -15.51
N SER A 175 31.24 10.75 -16.18
CA SER A 175 31.01 12.20 -16.13
C SER A 175 29.60 12.59 -16.59
N GLY A 176 29.02 13.64 -16.01
CA GLY A 176 27.76 14.22 -16.48
C GLY A 176 26.49 13.61 -15.88
N TYR A 177 26.58 12.95 -14.71
CA TYR A 177 25.42 12.33 -14.03
C TYR A 177 24.67 11.31 -14.90
N HIS A 178 25.42 10.54 -15.70
CA HIS A 178 24.83 9.45 -16.47
C HIS A 178 24.32 8.39 -15.51
N PHE A 179 23.06 7.99 -15.64
CA PHE A 179 22.46 6.98 -14.79
C PHE A 179 22.67 5.58 -15.35
N GLU A 180 22.90 4.64 -14.45
CA GLU A 180 22.97 3.22 -14.78
C GLU A 180 21.88 2.46 -14.04
N GLY A 181 21.30 1.46 -14.68
CA GLY A 181 20.35 0.60 -14.01
C GLY A 181 21.04 -0.21 -12.91
N PHE A 182 20.29 -0.65 -11.91
CA PHE A 182 20.75 -1.67 -10.98
C PHE A 182 19.64 -2.64 -10.60
N ILE A 183 20.07 -3.80 -10.09
CA ILE A 183 19.24 -4.76 -9.38
C ILE A 183 19.94 -5.14 -8.07
N ALA A 184 19.19 -5.19 -6.98
CA ALA A 184 19.69 -5.61 -5.68
C ALA A 184 18.75 -6.64 -5.06
N LYS A 185 19.32 -7.52 -4.24
CA LYS A 185 18.59 -8.53 -3.48
C LYS A 185 18.92 -8.42 -2.00
N ALA A 186 17.88 -8.42 -1.17
CA ALA A 186 17.96 -8.57 0.26
C ALA A 186 17.30 -9.87 0.73
N ASP A 187 17.70 -10.33 1.90
CA ASP A 187 17.01 -11.38 2.62
C ASP A 187 15.65 -10.89 3.17
N PRO A 188 14.78 -11.77 3.71
CA PRO A 188 13.48 -11.37 4.23
C PRO A 188 13.52 -10.37 5.40
N PHE A 189 14.67 -10.24 6.07
CA PHE A 189 14.88 -9.29 7.16
C PHE A 189 15.33 -7.92 6.65
N GLY A 190 15.65 -7.79 5.36
CA GLY A 190 16.14 -6.56 4.75
C GLY A 190 17.66 -6.43 4.77
N ASN A 191 18.40 -7.50 5.08
CA ASN A 191 19.85 -7.47 4.94
C ASN A 191 20.20 -7.68 3.46
N TRP A 192 20.90 -6.71 2.87
CA TRP A 192 21.37 -6.83 1.50
C TRP A 192 22.32 -8.01 1.33
N MET A 193 22.06 -8.82 0.30
CA MET A 193 22.86 -9.99 -0.06
C MET A 193 23.81 -9.68 -1.21
N TRP A 194 23.32 -8.95 -2.22
CA TRP A 194 24.10 -8.51 -3.37
C TRP A 194 23.39 -7.37 -4.11
N ALA A 195 24.17 -6.60 -4.87
CA ALA A 195 23.71 -5.65 -5.85
C ALA A 195 24.55 -5.76 -7.13
N LYS A 196 23.92 -5.54 -8.27
CA LYS A 196 24.55 -5.55 -9.60
C LYS A 196 24.06 -4.35 -10.38
N SER A 197 24.98 -3.63 -10.99
CA SER A 197 24.67 -2.57 -11.94
C SER A 197 24.67 -3.10 -13.37
N PHE A 198 23.81 -2.51 -14.19
CA PHE A 198 24.04 -2.49 -15.64
C PHE A 198 25.14 -1.46 -15.89
N THR A 199 25.94 -1.66 -16.93
CA THR A 199 27.01 -0.71 -17.29
C THR A 199 26.89 -0.42 -18.76
N THR A 200 26.50 0.81 -19.09
CA THR A 200 26.57 1.29 -20.47
C THR A 200 27.99 1.75 -20.79
N LEU A 201 28.43 1.43 -22.00
CA LEU A 201 29.67 1.99 -22.53
C LEU A 201 29.37 3.43 -22.94
N VAL A 202 29.88 4.40 -22.19
CA VAL A 202 29.72 5.81 -22.54
C VAL A 202 30.65 6.15 -23.69
N ASN A 203 30.09 6.41 -24.88
CA ASN A 203 30.84 6.84 -26.06
C ASN A 203 30.61 8.33 -26.36
N GLY A 204 30.31 9.11 -25.32
CA GLY A 204 30.14 10.56 -25.41
C GLY A 204 28.80 11.00 -26.03
N THR A 205 27.81 10.11 -26.15
CA THR A 205 26.49 10.48 -26.74
C THR A 205 25.36 10.59 -25.73
N GLY A 206 25.67 10.46 -24.43
CA GLY A 206 24.68 10.61 -23.34
C GLY A 206 23.91 9.33 -23.08
N GLU A 207 24.54 8.17 -23.31
CA GLU A 207 23.95 6.87 -23.05
C GLU A 207 23.71 6.67 -21.55
N PHE A 208 22.54 6.12 -21.22
CA PHE A 208 22.16 5.74 -19.86
C PHE A 208 21.36 4.44 -19.91
N SER A 209 21.36 3.70 -18.80
CA SER A 209 20.50 2.55 -18.59
C SER A 209 19.53 2.85 -17.44
N ARG A 210 18.28 2.44 -17.60
CA ARG A 210 17.27 2.47 -16.54
C ARG A 210 16.49 1.18 -16.59
N THR A 211 16.36 0.55 -15.43
CA THR A 211 15.37 -0.51 -15.25
C THR A 211 13.98 0.13 -15.19
N THR A 212 12.95 -0.60 -15.61
CA THR A 212 11.57 -0.08 -15.65
C THR A 212 10.58 -0.96 -14.89
N SER A 213 10.91 -2.23 -14.72
CA SER A 213 10.10 -3.20 -14.01
C SER A 213 10.94 -4.41 -13.65
N LEU A 214 10.49 -5.14 -12.64
CA LEU A 214 11.09 -6.37 -12.17
C LEU A 214 9.99 -7.37 -11.84
N SER A 215 10.20 -8.62 -12.22
CA SER A 215 9.38 -9.74 -11.74
C SER A 215 10.29 -10.90 -11.39
N VAL A 216 9.83 -11.71 -10.43
CA VAL A 216 10.51 -12.91 -9.95
C VAL A 216 9.53 -14.06 -10.09
N ASP A 217 10.03 -15.22 -10.52
CA ASP A 217 9.29 -16.48 -10.63
C ASP A 217 9.26 -17.22 -9.29
#